data_AF-A0A2N0R4U9-F1
#
_entry.id   AF-A0A2N0R4U9-F1
#
_cell.length_a   1.000
_cell.length_b   1.000
_cell.length_c   1.000
_cell.angle_alpha   90.00
_cell.angle_beta   90.00
_cell.angle_gamma   90.00
#
_symmetry.space_group_name_H-M   'P 1'
#
loop_
_entity.id
_entity.type
_entity.pdbx_description
1 polymer ?
#
loop_
_entity_poly.entity_id
_entity_poly.type
_entity_poly.pdbx_seq_one_letter_code
_entity_poly.pdbx_strand_id
1 'polypeptide(L)'
;MLRIWDQLWSFVLTELKESGQFDDICRYEITQEMSRIGVKFQFWKDHSVDSWNHTSLMVDDKLKVLENFDLKKILPPSHYNSFEAEDWLELFLTPDMVILNSTRIVKGLYNPSDITPYMHVFVCHMHEFIEKHRQWGVAAFSCASVEKKNHQHISHFFQQTFKDGGKSGRKSSIIDILEYENRILFYHFNDIAISTPKPKKIRIS
;
A
#
# COMPACT_ATOMS: atom_id res chain seq x y z
N MET A 1 0.06 6.11 -1.11
CA MET A 1 -0.72 5.17 -0.27
C MET A 1 0.07 3.92 0.12
N LEU A 2 0.69 3.21 -0.83
CA LEU A 2 1.49 2.00 -0.56
C LEU A 2 2.48 2.13 0.61
N ARG A 3 3.29 3.19 0.60
CA ARG A 3 4.33 3.45 1.62
C ARG A 3 3.77 3.92 2.97
N ILE A 4 2.62 4.60 2.96
CA ILE A 4 1.95 5.02 4.20
C ILE A 4 1.42 3.78 4.92
N TRP A 5 0.78 2.87 4.19
CA TRP A 5 0.36 1.58 4.76
C TRP A 5 1.54 0.79 5.34
N ASP A 6 2.62 0.60 4.58
CA ASP A 6 3.76 -0.21 5.04
C ASP A 6 4.33 0.35 6.34
N GLN A 7 4.42 1.68 6.44
CA GLN A 7 4.89 2.34 7.64
C GLN A 7 3.90 2.24 8.80
N LEU A 8 2.61 2.56 8.59
CA LEU A 8 1.58 2.45 9.62
C LEU A 8 1.45 1.01 10.15
N TRP A 9 1.48 0.03 9.27
CA TRP A 9 1.42 -1.37 9.66
C TRP A 9 2.66 -1.79 10.46
N SER A 10 3.85 -1.30 10.08
CA SER A 10 5.07 -1.54 10.85
C SER A 10 4.98 -0.95 12.27
N PHE A 11 4.31 0.19 12.44
CA PHE A 11 4.07 0.81 13.73
C PHE A 11 3.10 0.00 14.59
N VAL A 12 1.96 -0.42 14.02
CA VAL A 12 1.01 -1.30 14.71
C VAL A 12 1.70 -2.57 15.21
N LEU A 13 2.53 -3.21 14.37
CA LEU A 13 3.27 -4.42 14.78
C LEU A 13 4.34 -4.12 15.84
N THR A 14 4.99 -2.96 15.79
CA THR A 14 5.97 -2.55 16.81
C THR A 14 5.29 -2.29 18.15
N GLU A 15 4.16 -1.60 18.16
CA GLU A 15 3.37 -1.33 19.38
C GLU A 15 2.87 -2.63 20.04
N LEU A 16 2.38 -3.58 19.24
CA LEU A 16 1.99 -4.90 19.75
C LEU A 16 3.17 -5.65 20.37
N LYS A 17 4.38 -5.48 19.84
CA LYS A 17 5.59 -6.08 20.41
C LYS A 17 6.03 -5.37 21.69
N GLU A 18 6.03 -4.05 21.72
CA GLU A 18 6.40 -3.25 22.90
C GLU A 18 5.43 -3.47 24.07
N SER A 19 4.14 -3.65 23.78
CA SER A 19 3.11 -3.97 24.77
C SER A 19 3.11 -5.44 25.23
N GLY A 20 3.96 -6.29 24.63
CA GLY A 20 4.02 -7.72 24.93
C GLY A 20 2.79 -8.52 24.45
N GLN A 21 1.96 -7.94 23.58
CA GLN A 21 0.72 -8.53 23.07
C GLN A 21 0.90 -9.27 21.74
N PHE A 22 2.08 -9.19 21.12
CA PHE A 22 2.40 -9.86 19.86
C PHE A 22 2.64 -11.38 20.00
N ASP A 23 1.66 -12.09 20.57
CA ASP A 23 1.68 -13.53 20.77
C ASP A 23 1.03 -14.31 19.61
N ASP A 24 0.89 -15.63 19.77
CA ASP A 24 0.23 -16.48 18.77
C ASP A 24 -1.26 -16.15 18.62
N ILE A 25 -1.93 -15.68 19.68
CA ILE A 25 -3.36 -15.34 19.68
C ILE A 25 -3.58 -14.08 18.85
N CYS A 26 -2.81 -13.02 19.10
CA CYS A 26 -2.85 -11.77 18.36
C CYS A 26 -2.55 -12.00 16.86
N ARG A 27 -1.52 -12.80 16.55
CA ARG A 27 -1.21 -13.16 15.15
C ARG A 27 -2.34 -13.93 14.47
N TYR A 28 -3.02 -14.80 15.21
CA TYR A 28 -4.21 -15.51 14.71
C TYR A 28 -5.37 -14.54 14.47
N GLU A 29 -5.67 -13.63 15.39
CA GLU A 29 -6.74 -12.63 15.25
C GLU A 29 -6.52 -11.71 14.05
N ILE A 30 -5.30 -11.19 13.87
CA ILE A 30 -4.92 -10.41 12.68
C ILE A 30 -5.18 -11.22 11.41
N THR A 31 -4.76 -12.49 11.39
CA THR A 31 -4.91 -13.37 10.22
C THR A 31 -6.39 -13.64 9.92
N GLN A 32 -7.22 -13.86 10.94
CA GLN A 32 -8.66 -14.04 10.80
C GLN A 32 -9.33 -12.79 10.25
N GLU A 33 -8.98 -11.60 10.75
CA GLU A 33 -9.56 -10.35 10.27
C GLU A 33 -9.16 -10.04 8.84
N MET A 34 -7.91 -10.30 8.46
CA MET A 34 -7.47 -10.20 7.06
C MET A 34 -8.25 -11.17 6.17
N SER A 35 -8.48 -12.40 6.64
CA SER A 35 -9.27 -13.38 5.91
C SER A 35 -10.73 -12.96 5.74
N ARG A 36 -11.34 -12.35 6.77
CA ARG A 36 -12.71 -11.82 6.74
C ARG A 36 -12.93 -10.80 5.61
N ILE A 37 -11.94 -9.94 5.37
CA ILE A 37 -11.98 -8.92 4.30
C ILE A 37 -11.48 -9.45 2.95
N GLY A 38 -11.22 -10.75 2.83
CA GLY A 38 -10.80 -11.40 1.60
C GLY A 38 -9.34 -11.16 1.21
N VAL A 39 -8.48 -10.81 2.18
CA VAL A 39 -7.04 -10.60 1.99
C VAL A 39 -6.29 -11.84 2.48
N LYS A 40 -5.43 -12.40 1.63
CA LYS A 40 -4.57 -13.53 2.02
C LYS A 40 -3.35 -12.99 2.75
N PHE A 41 -3.28 -13.22 4.06
CA PHE A 41 -2.22 -12.72 4.92
C PHE A 41 -1.78 -13.79 5.90
N GLN A 42 -0.47 -13.95 6.11
CA GLN A 42 0.11 -14.93 7.02
C GLN A 42 1.38 -14.39 7.67
N PHE A 43 1.67 -14.88 8.87
CA PHE A 43 2.95 -14.67 9.55
C PHE A 43 3.82 -15.93 9.48
N TRP A 44 5.13 -15.75 9.39
CA TRP A 44 6.10 -16.84 9.52
C TRP A 44 7.32 -16.35 10.29
N LYS A 45 7.98 -17.29 10.99
CA LYS A 45 9.17 -16.98 11.76
C LYS A 45 10.41 -17.21 10.92
N ASP A 46 11.31 -16.23 10.91
CA ASP A 46 12.65 -16.40 10.36
C ASP A 46 13.55 -17.02 11.44
N HIS A 47 13.96 -18.27 11.22
CA HIS A 47 14.81 -19.02 12.15
C HIS A 47 16.24 -18.46 12.26
N SER A 48 16.65 -17.57 11.35
CA SER A 48 18.00 -16.99 11.35
C SER A 48 18.12 -15.73 12.22
N VAL A 49 17.05 -14.95 12.36
CA VAL A 49 17.05 -13.65 13.07
C VAL A 49 16.10 -13.65 14.28
N ASP A 50 15.45 -14.78 14.58
CA ASP A 50 14.39 -14.90 15.60
C ASP A 50 13.26 -13.87 15.41
N SER A 51 13.04 -13.44 14.16
CA SER A 51 12.11 -12.36 13.82
C SER A 51 10.86 -12.90 13.13
N TRP A 52 9.73 -12.25 13.38
CA TRP A 52 8.47 -12.56 12.69
C TRP A 52 8.35 -11.73 11.42
N ASN A 53 8.18 -12.42 10.29
CA ASN A 53 7.88 -11.86 8.99
C ASN A 53 6.40 -12.04 8.67
N HIS A 54 5.91 -11.27 7.69
CA HIS A 54 4.52 -11.30 7.27
C HIS A 54 4.36 -11.10 5.75
N THR A 55 3.20 -11.47 5.22
CA THR A 55 2.88 -11.30 3.80
C THR A 55 2.97 -9.82 3.40
N SER A 56 3.67 -9.54 2.29
CA SER A 56 3.64 -8.22 1.66
C SER A 56 2.36 -8.08 0.84
N LEU A 57 1.60 -7.01 1.07
CA LEU A 57 0.31 -6.79 0.43
C LEU A 57 0.43 -6.02 -0.88
N MET A 58 -0.42 -6.35 -1.86
CA MET A 58 -0.56 -5.58 -3.10
C MET A 58 -1.40 -4.32 -2.90
N VAL A 59 -1.35 -3.37 -3.84
CA VAL A 59 -2.10 -2.10 -3.79
C VAL A 59 -3.57 -2.31 -3.41
N ASP A 60 -4.25 -3.21 -4.13
CA ASP A 60 -5.68 -3.47 -3.96
C ASP A 60 -5.99 -4.09 -2.60
N ASP A 61 -5.12 -4.96 -2.09
CA ASP A 61 -5.30 -5.56 -0.77
C ASP A 61 -5.04 -4.52 0.33
N LYS A 62 -4.00 -3.68 0.20
CA LYS A 62 -3.73 -2.58 1.15
C LYS A 62 -4.92 -1.62 1.27
N LEU A 63 -5.55 -1.29 0.15
CA LEU A 63 -6.77 -0.47 0.12
C LEU A 63 -7.92 -1.12 0.91
N LYS A 64 -8.19 -2.41 0.67
CA LYS A 64 -9.23 -3.15 1.40
C LYS A 64 -8.99 -3.17 2.90
N VAL A 65 -7.73 -3.35 3.32
CA VAL A 65 -7.37 -3.35 4.73
C VAL A 65 -7.61 -1.97 5.35
N LEU A 66 -7.15 -0.90 4.71
CA LEU A 66 -7.38 0.47 5.19
C LEU A 66 -8.87 0.80 5.36
N GLU A 67 -9.73 0.31 4.47
CA GLU A 67 -11.17 0.60 4.49
C GLU A 67 -11.97 -0.28 5.46
N ASN A 68 -11.59 -1.56 5.62
CA ASN A 68 -12.48 -2.57 6.22
C ASN A 68 -11.87 -3.33 7.41
N PHE A 69 -10.59 -3.12 7.71
CA PHE A 69 -9.93 -3.79 8.83
C PHE A 69 -10.32 -3.15 10.15
N ASP A 70 -10.78 -3.98 11.09
CA ASP A 70 -11.21 -3.51 12.40
C ASP A 70 -10.03 -3.50 13.37
N LEU A 71 -9.38 -2.33 13.50
CA LEU A 71 -8.26 -2.15 14.43
C LEU A 71 -8.65 -2.38 15.90
N LYS A 72 -9.94 -2.27 16.24
CA LYS A 72 -10.42 -2.48 17.62
C LYS A 72 -10.25 -3.92 18.09
N LYS A 73 -10.11 -4.86 17.15
CA LYS A 73 -9.88 -6.27 17.48
C LYS A 73 -8.45 -6.57 17.88
N ILE A 74 -7.51 -5.69 17.54
CA ILE A 74 -6.08 -5.93 17.76
C ILE A 74 -5.46 -4.92 18.73
N LEU A 75 -5.99 -3.71 18.85
CA LEU A 75 -5.47 -2.69 19.75
C LEU A 75 -6.16 -2.75 21.12
N PRO A 76 -5.41 -2.55 22.22
CA PRO A 76 -5.96 -2.67 23.56
C PRO A 76 -6.98 -1.58 23.90
N PRO A 77 -7.85 -1.86 24.88
CA PRO A 77 -8.92 -0.97 25.30
C PRO A 77 -8.55 0.48 25.65
N SER A 78 -7.32 0.71 26.10
CA SER A 78 -6.85 2.03 26.53
C SER A 78 -6.80 3.08 25.42
N HIS A 79 -6.90 2.69 24.15
CA HIS A 79 -6.75 3.58 23.00
C HIS A 79 -8.06 3.89 22.24
N TYR A 80 -9.20 3.30 22.64
CA TYR A 80 -10.48 3.51 21.95
C TYR A 80 -11.33 4.66 22.50
N ASN A 81 -10.96 5.24 23.65
CA ASN A 81 -11.74 6.32 24.25
C ASN A 81 -11.47 7.62 23.49
N SER A 82 -12.32 7.89 22.50
CA SER A 82 -12.53 9.19 21.85
C SER A 82 -11.25 10.00 21.62
N PHE A 83 -10.46 9.62 20.62
CA PHE A 83 -9.61 10.61 19.98
C PHE A 83 -10.38 11.13 18.78
N GLU A 84 -10.79 12.39 18.80
CA GLU A 84 -11.15 13.08 17.56
C GLU A 84 -9.89 13.11 16.67
N ALA A 85 -10.05 13.17 15.34
CA ALA A 85 -8.91 13.14 14.42
C ALA A 85 -7.86 14.23 14.74
N GLU A 86 -8.31 15.33 15.36
CA GLU A 86 -7.50 16.43 15.85
C GLU A 86 -6.68 16.05 17.10
N ASP A 87 -7.26 15.35 18.07
CA ASP A 87 -6.53 14.82 19.25
C ASP A 87 -5.48 13.78 18.83
N TRP A 88 -5.81 12.96 17.82
CA TRP A 88 -4.89 11.98 17.25
C TRP A 88 -3.71 12.68 16.58
N LEU A 89 -3.98 13.77 15.86
CA LEU A 89 -2.95 14.57 15.22
C LEU A 89 -2.06 15.29 16.25
N GLU A 90 -2.65 15.85 17.30
CA GLU A 90 -1.91 16.51 18.36
C GLU A 90 -1.01 15.52 19.13
N LEU A 91 -1.54 14.34 19.46
CA LEU A 91 -0.76 13.26 20.07
C LEU A 91 0.35 12.73 19.13
N PHE A 92 0.07 12.62 17.82
CA PHE A 92 1.06 12.22 16.80
C PHE A 92 2.21 13.22 16.69
N LEU A 93 1.91 14.52 16.81
CA LEU A 93 2.87 15.60 16.72
C LEU A 93 3.62 15.88 18.04
N THR A 94 3.20 15.26 19.15
CA THR A 94 3.84 15.45 20.45
C THR A 94 5.19 14.73 20.49
N PRO A 95 6.33 15.44 20.57
CA PRO A 95 7.63 14.80 20.67
C PRO A 95 7.83 14.16 22.05
N ASP A 96 8.68 13.14 22.13
CA ASP A 96 9.12 12.57 23.40
C ASP A 96 9.67 13.65 24.33
N MET A 97 8.98 13.89 25.45
CA MET A 97 9.36 14.91 26.42
C MET A 97 10.01 14.25 27.64
N VAL A 98 11.29 14.58 27.85
CA VAL A 98 11.97 14.28 29.12
C VAL A 98 11.67 15.42 30.09
N ILE A 99 10.84 15.15 31.09
CA ILE A 99 10.58 16.13 32.15
C ILE A 99 11.82 16.20 33.05
N LEU A 100 12.56 17.31 33.01
CA LEU A 100 13.65 17.53 33.96
C LEU A 100 13.09 17.43 35.39
N ASN A 101 13.71 16.60 36.21
CA ASN A 101 13.37 16.29 37.62
C ASN A 101 12.32 15.19 37.86
N SER A 102 11.95 14.41 36.84
CA SER A 102 11.20 13.15 37.03
C SER A 102 11.76 12.04 36.15
N THR A 103 11.71 10.78 36.60
CA THR A 103 12.02 9.60 35.77
C THR A 103 10.92 9.29 34.74
N ARG A 104 9.83 10.07 34.71
CA ARG A 104 8.74 9.91 33.74
C ARG A 104 9.12 10.56 32.41
N ILE A 105 9.34 9.72 31.41
CA ILE A 105 9.35 10.10 29.99
C ILE A 105 7.89 10.10 29.54
N VAL A 106 7.39 11.25 29.09
CA VAL A 106 6.13 11.29 28.34
C VAL A 106 6.50 10.91 26.92
N LYS A 107 6.37 9.61 26.62
CA LYS A 107 6.58 9.07 25.28
C LYS A 107 5.45 9.61 24.40
N GLY A 108 5.80 10.36 23.36
CA GLY A 108 4.89 10.64 22.26
C GLY A 108 4.56 9.34 21.52
N LEU A 109 3.60 9.38 20.60
CA LEU A 109 3.23 8.17 19.87
C LEU A 109 4.40 7.67 19.00
N TYR A 110 5.25 8.59 18.49
CA TYR A 110 6.37 8.29 17.59
C TYR A 110 7.55 9.25 17.77
N ASN A 111 8.76 8.82 17.41
CA ASN A 111 9.91 9.73 17.32
C ASN A 111 9.84 10.56 16.02
N PRO A 112 10.36 11.80 16.00
CA PRO A 112 10.47 12.60 14.78
C PRO A 112 11.23 11.89 13.65
N SER A 113 12.16 10.98 13.98
CA SER A 113 12.89 10.14 13.02
C SER A 113 12.02 9.13 12.28
N ASP A 114 10.88 8.76 12.86
CA ASP A 114 9.97 7.75 12.33
C ASP A 114 8.97 8.35 11.32
N ILE A 115 8.90 9.68 11.24
CA ILE A 115 8.01 10.41 10.33
C ILE A 115 8.58 10.33 8.90
N THR A 116 7.92 9.52 8.07
CA THR A 116 8.27 9.44 6.64
C THR A 116 7.83 10.71 5.89
N PRO A 117 8.50 11.08 4.77
CA PRO A 117 8.07 12.19 3.94
C PRO A 117 6.60 12.11 3.48
N TYR A 118 6.07 10.90 3.30
CA TYR A 118 4.66 10.71 2.92
C TYR A 118 3.68 11.04 4.04
N MET A 119 4.04 10.77 5.30
CA MET A 119 3.23 11.15 6.46
C MET A 119 3.20 12.67 6.61
N HIS A 120 4.35 13.33 6.50
CA HIS A 120 4.43 14.79 6.52
C HIS A 120 3.60 15.43 5.41
N VAL A 121 3.72 14.95 4.17
CA VAL A 121 2.91 15.45 3.05
C VAL A 121 1.42 15.22 3.26
N PHE A 122 1.05 14.04 3.77
CA PHE A 122 -0.35 13.72 4.02
C PHE A 122 -0.97 14.59 5.11
N VAL A 123 -0.25 14.85 6.20
CA VAL A 123 -0.77 15.60 7.34
C VAL A 123 -0.71 17.12 7.12
N CYS A 124 0.44 17.63 6.67
CA CYS A 124 0.68 19.08 6.62
C CYS A 124 0.18 19.72 5.31
N HIS A 125 0.23 19.00 4.19
CA HIS A 125 0.04 19.59 2.87
C HIS A 125 -1.24 19.13 2.16
N MET A 126 -1.83 17.99 2.57
CA MET A 126 -2.95 17.39 1.85
C MET A 126 -4.24 18.23 1.93
N HIS A 127 -4.49 18.88 3.07
CA HIS A 127 -5.66 19.74 3.24
C HIS A 127 -5.65 20.91 2.24
N GLU A 128 -4.57 21.69 2.22
CA GLU A 128 -4.39 22.82 1.30
C GLU A 128 -4.41 22.34 -0.16
N PHE A 129 -3.82 21.19 -0.45
CA PHE A 129 -3.84 20.58 -1.77
C PHE A 129 -5.27 20.24 -2.24
N ILE A 130 -6.08 19.61 -1.38
CA ILE A 130 -7.49 19.28 -1.69
C ILE A 130 -8.31 20.54 -1.92
N GLU A 131 -8.10 21.59 -1.12
CA GLU A 131 -8.81 22.86 -1.28
C GLU A 131 -8.48 23.53 -2.62
N LYS A 132 -7.19 23.65 -2.95
CA LYS A 132 -6.71 24.23 -4.21
C LYS A 132 -7.14 23.45 -5.44
N HIS A 133 -7.26 22.12 -5.34
CA HIS A 133 -7.55 21.23 -6.47
C HIS A 133 -8.92 20.57 -6.40
N ARG A 134 -9.85 21.14 -5.63
CA ARG A 134 -11.19 20.58 -5.39
C ARG A 134 -11.96 20.25 -6.67
N GLN A 135 -11.76 21.04 -7.74
CA GLN A 135 -12.43 20.83 -9.03
C GLN A 135 -12.06 19.52 -9.74
N TRP A 136 -10.84 19.02 -9.55
CA TRP A 136 -10.34 17.82 -10.21
C TRP A 136 -10.38 16.59 -9.29
N GLY A 137 -10.36 16.83 -7.97
CA GLY A 137 -10.26 15.78 -6.97
C GLY A 137 -8.86 15.13 -6.93
N VAL A 138 -8.54 14.47 -5.82
CA VAL A 138 -7.22 13.84 -5.60
C VAL A 138 -6.94 12.73 -6.62
N ALA A 139 -7.97 12.02 -7.06
CA ALA A 139 -7.85 10.91 -8.01
C ALA A 139 -7.27 11.34 -9.37
N ALA A 140 -7.49 12.59 -9.79
CA ALA A 140 -6.96 13.11 -11.06
C ALA A 140 -5.42 13.18 -11.08
N PHE A 141 -4.79 13.27 -9.90
CA PHE A 141 -3.34 13.31 -9.74
C PHE A 141 -2.74 11.94 -9.46
N SER A 142 -3.55 10.88 -9.51
CA SER A 142 -3.08 9.51 -9.28
C SER A 142 -2.30 8.98 -10.48
N CYS A 143 -1.16 8.34 -10.21
CA CYS A 143 -0.39 7.60 -11.21
C CYS A 143 -1.00 6.24 -11.57
N ALA A 144 -2.14 5.83 -10.99
CA ALA A 144 -2.74 4.51 -11.19
C ALA A 144 -2.98 4.16 -12.67
N SER A 145 -3.40 5.14 -13.48
CA SER A 145 -3.60 4.95 -14.93
C SER A 145 -2.29 4.65 -15.66
N VAL A 146 -1.20 5.31 -15.27
CA VAL A 146 0.13 5.10 -15.83
C VAL A 146 0.69 3.74 -15.40
N GLU A 147 0.54 3.38 -14.13
CA GLU A 147 0.94 2.08 -13.60
C GLU A 147 0.19 0.93 -14.29
N LYS A 148 -1.12 1.11 -14.51
CA LYS A 148 -1.95 0.14 -15.26
C LYS A 148 -1.49 -0.01 -16.71
N LYS A 149 -1.23 1.10 -17.42
CA LYS A 149 -0.68 1.06 -18.79
C LYS A 149 0.67 0.34 -18.81
N ASN A 150 1.56 0.64 -17.87
CA ASN A 150 2.85 -0.02 -17.74
C ASN A 150 2.70 -1.53 -17.50
N HIS A 151 1.82 -1.95 -16.58
CA HIS A 151 1.53 -3.35 -16.33
C HIS A 151 1.00 -4.07 -17.57
N GLN A 152 0.08 -3.44 -18.31
CA GLN A 152 -0.45 -3.98 -19.56
C GLN A 152 0.65 -4.14 -20.62
N HIS A 153 1.56 -3.17 -20.75
CA HIS A 153 2.68 -3.26 -21.69
C HIS A 153 3.63 -4.40 -21.33
N ILE A 154 4.02 -4.50 -20.06
CA ILE A 154 4.86 -5.58 -19.56
C ILE A 154 4.20 -6.94 -19.82
N SER A 155 2.92 -7.08 -19.47
CA SER A 155 2.18 -8.33 -19.67
C SER A 155 2.03 -8.72 -21.15
N HIS A 156 1.75 -7.75 -22.03
CA HIS A 156 1.44 -7.99 -23.43
C HIS A 156 2.68 -8.25 -24.29
N PHE A 157 3.71 -7.41 -24.17
CA PHE A 157 4.88 -7.43 -25.06
C PHE A 157 6.08 -8.19 -24.49
N PHE A 158 6.13 -8.33 -23.18
CA PHE A 158 7.25 -8.97 -22.48
C PHE A 158 6.83 -10.23 -21.72
N GLN A 159 5.63 -10.78 -22.04
CA GLN A 159 5.03 -12.00 -21.44
C GLN A 159 6.04 -12.79 -20.62
N GLN A 160 5.82 -12.87 -19.29
CA GLN A 160 6.65 -13.56 -18.28
C GLN A 160 7.84 -14.25 -18.92
N THR A 161 8.99 -13.57 -18.98
CA THR A 161 10.22 -14.10 -19.57
C THR A 161 10.37 -15.58 -19.22
N PHE A 162 10.08 -16.47 -20.18
CA PHE A 162 10.53 -17.85 -20.08
C PHE A 162 12.04 -17.74 -19.95
N LYS A 163 12.59 -18.26 -18.86
CA LYS A 163 14.00 -18.18 -18.48
C LYS A 163 14.99 -18.67 -19.56
N ASP A 164 14.50 -19.18 -20.69
CA ASP A 164 15.28 -19.88 -21.71
C ASP A 164 15.47 -19.12 -23.02
N GLY A 165 15.19 -17.81 -23.07
CA GLY A 165 15.49 -16.98 -24.24
C GLY A 165 14.49 -17.19 -25.39
N GLY A 166 13.98 -16.07 -25.92
CA GLY A 166 13.01 -16.09 -27.01
C GLY A 166 13.62 -16.60 -28.32
N LYS A 167 12.85 -17.41 -29.06
CA LYS A 167 13.17 -17.89 -30.42
C LYS A 167 13.71 -16.76 -31.32
N SER A 168 14.90 -16.97 -31.88
CA SER A 168 15.50 -16.14 -32.93
C SER A 168 14.53 -16.05 -34.12
N GLY A 169 14.06 -14.84 -34.43
CA GLY A 169 13.11 -14.57 -35.53
C GLY A 169 11.89 -13.71 -35.15
N ARG A 170 11.67 -13.40 -33.87
CA ARG A 170 10.62 -12.44 -33.45
C ARG A 170 11.08 -11.00 -33.60
N LYS A 171 10.15 -10.15 -34.08
CA LYS A 171 10.25 -8.70 -34.08
C LYS A 171 10.58 -8.18 -32.67
N SER A 172 11.42 -7.14 -32.57
CA SER A 172 11.79 -6.57 -31.27
C SER A 172 10.56 -6.05 -30.54
N SER A 173 10.47 -6.25 -29.23
CA SER A 173 9.40 -5.71 -28.38
C SER A 173 9.23 -4.19 -28.54
N ILE A 174 10.30 -3.47 -28.86
CA ILE A 174 10.24 -2.02 -29.14
C ILE A 174 9.39 -1.75 -30.38
N ILE A 175 9.61 -2.50 -31.47
CA ILE A 175 8.87 -2.30 -32.71
C ILE A 175 7.41 -2.75 -32.55
N ASP A 176 7.17 -3.84 -31.80
CA ASP A 176 5.80 -4.29 -31.50
C ASP A 176 5.02 -3.25 -30.68
N ILE A 177 5.65 -2.61 -29.69
CA ILE A 177 5.04 -1.52 -28.91
C ILE A 177 4.76 -0.32 -29.81
N LEU A 178 5.74 0.12 -30.62
CA LEU A 178 5.57 1.27 -31.52
C LEU A 178 4.43 1.06 -32.51
N GLU A 179 4.34 -0.11 -33.12
CA GLU A 179 3.25 -0.41 -34.05
C GLU A 179 1.89 -0.50 -33.38
N TYR A 180 1.83 -1.08 -32.18
CA TYR A 180 0.60 -1.13 -31.41
C TYR A 180 0.10 0.27 -31.04
N GLU A 181 0.94 1.11 -30.45
CA GLU A 181 0.59 2.48 -30.07
C GLU A 181 0.20 3.32 -31.30
N ASN A 182 0.96 3.22 -32.40
CA ASN A 182 0.63 3.93 -33.64
C ASN A 182 -0.73 3.49 -34.23
N ARG A 183 -1.07 2.20 -34.16
CA ARG A 183 -2.39 1.71 -34.58
C ARG A 183 -3.50 2.22 -33.69
N ILE A 184 -3.32 2.23 -32.37
CA ILE A 184 -4.29 2.77 -31.43
C ILE A 184 -4.53 4.26 -31.70
N LEU A 185 -3.46 5.04 -31.91
CA LEU A 185 -3.57 6.46 -32.29
C LEU A 185 -4.34 6.63 -33.60
N PHE A 186 -4.03 5.86 -34.63
CA PHE A 186 -4.74 5.91 -35.90
C PHE A 186 -6.25 5.67 -35.72
N TYR A 187 -6.65 4.62 -34.99
CA TYR A 187 -8.07 4.35 -34.76
C TYR A 187 -8.76 5.45 -33.96
N HIS A 188 -8.08 6.01 -32.96
CA HIS A 188 -8.60 7.12 -32.16
C HIS A 188 -8.78 8.40 -32.96
N PHE A 189 -7.84 8.74 -33.86
CA PHE A 189 -7.95 9.95 -34.69
C PHE A 189 -9.01 9.85 -35.78
N ASN A 190 -9.37 8.63 -36.19
CA ASN A 190 -10.33 8.40 -37.27
C ASN A 190 -11.71 7.96 -36.77
N ASP A 191 -11.98 8.01 -35.45
CA ASP A 191 -13.23 7.54 -34.82
C ASP A 191 -13.65 6.11 -35.23
N ILE A 192 -12.66 5.25 -35.48
CA ILE A 192 -12.90 3.86 -35.87
C ILE A 192 -12.98 3.00 -34.61
N ALA A 193 -14.09 2.28 -34.44
CA ALA A 193 -14.29 1.40 -33.29
C ALA A 193 -13.20 0.31 -33.20
N ILE A 194 -12.51 0.28 -32.06
CA ILE A 194 -11.44 -0.68 -31.79
C ILE A 194 -12.06 -2.04 -31.44
N SER A 195 -12.05 -3.01 -32.36
CA SER A 195 -12.32 -4.42 -32.04
C SER A 195 -11.04 -5.13 -31.57
N THR A 196 -10.41 -4.66 -30.50
CA THR A 196 -9.31 -5.44 -29.90
C THR A 196 -9.90 -6.64 -29.17
N PRO A 197 -9.45 -7.87 -29.47
CA PRO A 197 -9.84 -9.02 -28.66
C PRO A 197 -9.33 -8.76 -27.24
N LYS A 198 -10.23 -8.83 -26.25
CA LYS A 198 -9.81 -8.82 -24.84
C LYS A 198 -8.77 -9.92 -24.64
N PRO A 199 -7.69 -9.68 -23.87
CA PRO A 199 -6.68 -10.71 -23.61
C PRO A 199 -7.38 -11.96 -23.05
N LYS A 200 -7.19 -13.10 -23.71
CA LYS A 200 -7.73 -14.37 -23.25
C LYS A 200 -7.15 -14.65 -21.87
N LYS A 201 -8.01 -14.67 -20.84
CA LYS A 201 -7.65 -15.23 -19.53
C LYS A 201 -7.27 -16.69 -19.74
N ILE A 202 -5.99 -17.00 -19.64
CA ILE A 202 -5.53 -18.39 -19.56
C ILE A 202 -5.93 -18.88 -18.17
N ARG A 203 -6.89 -19.80 -18.10
CA ARG A 203 -7.12 -20.60 -16.90
C ARG A 203 -5.99 -21.62 -16.83
N ILE A 204 -5.16 -21.49 -15.80
CA ILE A 204 -4.24 -22.54 -15.42
C ILE A 204 -5.08 -23.55 -14.63
N SER A 205 -5.31 -24.71 -15.23
CA SER A 205 -5.88 -25.91 -14.58
C SER A 205 -4.80 -26.65 -13.81
#